data_AF-A0A355BBU7-F1
#
_entry.id   AF-A0A355BBU7-F1
#
_cell.length_a   1.000
_cell.length_b   1.000
_cell.length_c   1.000
_cell.angle_alpha   90.00
_cell.angle_beta   90.00
_cell.angle_gamma   90.00
#
_symmetry.space_group_name_H-M   'P 1'
#
loop_
_entity.id
_entity.type
_entity.pdbx_description
1 polymer ?
#
loop_
_entity_poly.entity_id
_entity_poly.type
_entity_poly.pdbx_seq_one_letter_code
_entity_poly.pdbx_strand_id
1 'polypeptide(L)'
;MFEKVGYYNEQITFSEDIDFNIRANYYFKLAYSNSVQMSYFMETDNQITRSLIVNLQVPNYDKYEDWAKLNPDLKKQLDFLRYVLAKNLKKNGDKILWKKIVKPIYFKNLNWKQIALLYVPKCVLLLLEKVKLKLIKKGIKIASYSNNS
;
A
#
# COMPACT_ATOMS: atom_id res chain seq x y z
N MET A 1 21.08 -2.79 -14.79
CA MET A 1 20.05 -2.67 -13.73
C MET A 1 19.32 -4.00 -13.52
N PHE A 2 18.62 -4.53 -14.52
CA PHE A 2 17.81 -5.75 -14.38
C PHE A 2 18.58 -6.98 -13.92
N GLU A 3 19.85 -7.13 -14.31
CA GLU A 3 20.73 -8.22 -13.83
C GLU A 3 20.93 -8.22 -12.31
N LYS A 4 20.87 -7.03 -11.67
CA LYS A 4 21.06 -6.88 -10.22
C LYS A 4 19.75 -6.88 -9.46
N VAL A 5 18.73 -6.21 -10.01
CA VAL A 5 17.41 -6.10 -9.38
C VAL A 5 16.63 -7.39 -9.53
N GLY A 6 16.72 -8.05 -10.69
CA GLY A 6 15.82 -9.11 -11.15
C GLY A 6 14.57 -8.56 -11.84
N TYR A 7 13.87 -9.41 -12.58
CA TYR A 7 12.60 -9.07 -13.25
C TYR A 7 11.41 -9.08 -12.28
N TYR A 8 10.19 -8.90 -12.80
CA TYR A 8 8.97 -9.09 -12.02
C TYR A 8 8.84 -10.54 -11.57
N ASN A 9 8.28 -10.73 -10.38
CA ASN A 9 7.96 -12.06 -9.88
C ASN A 9 6.56 -12.44 -10.32
N GLU A 10 6.46 -13.38 -11.27
CA GLU A 10 5.19 -13.84 -11.87
C GLU A 10 4.23 -14.48 -10.87
N GLN A 11 4.70 -14.81 -9.66
CA GLN A 11 3.84 -15.29 -8.58
C GLN A 11 3.06 -14.13 -7.93
N ILE A 12 3.51 -12.89 -8.02
CA ILE A 12 2.81 -11.74 -7.46
C ILE A 12 1.79 -11.29 -8.50
N THR A 13 0.52 -11.18 -8.13
CA THR A 13 -0.54 -10.71 -9.04
C THR A 13 -1.19 -9.41 -8.57
N PHE A 14 -0.63 -8.82 -7.50
CA PHE A 14 -1.02 -7.54 -6.94
C PHE A 14 0.24 -6.77 -6.53
N SER A 15 0.40 -5.54 -7.02
CA SER A 15 1.52 -4.67 -6.65
C SER A 15 2.91 -5.22 -7.02
N GLU A 16 3.05 -5.84 -8.20
CA GLU A 16 4.34 -6.30 -8.77
C GLU A 16 5.33 -5.13 -8.96
N ASP A 17 4.82 -3.97 -9.37
CA ASP A 17 5.55 -2.71 -9.49
C ASP A 17 6.16 -2.28 -8.15
N ILE A 18 5.44 -2.45 -7.05
CA ILE A 18 5.94 -2.13 -5.70
C ILE A 18 7.10 -3.05 -5.33
N ASP A 19 6.97 -4.36 -5.58
CA ASP A 19 8.03 -5.33 -5.32
C ASP A 19 9.32 -4.97 -6.07
N PHE A 20 9.20 -4.71 -7.38
CA PHE A 20 10.32 -4.28 -8.21
C PHE A 20 10.93 -2.97 -7.70
N ASN A 21 10.11 -1.97 -7.37
CA ASN A 21 10.59 -0.67 -6.93
C ASN A 21 11.33 -0.74 -5.58
N ILE A 22 10.91 -1.62 -4.65
CA ILE A 22 11.65 -1.84 -3.39
C ILE A 22 13.05 -2.36 -3.69
N ARG A 23 13.16 -3.39 -4.55
CA ARG A 23 14.46 -3.96 -4.95
C ARG A 23 15.32 -2.96 -5.71
N ALA A 24 14.74 -2.20 -6.64
CA ALA A 24 15.44 -1.20 -7.42
C ALA A 24 16.02 -0.07 -6.55
N ASN A 25 15.21 0.49 -5.64
CA ASN A 25 15.65 1.56 -4.74
C ASN A 25 16.64 1.07 -3.67
N TYR A 26 16.62 -0.22 -3.34
CA TYR A 26 17.62 -0.79 -2.44
C TYR A 26 19.02 -0.85 -3.09
N TYR A 27 19.10 -1.27 -4.36
CA TYR A 27 20.38 -1.42 -5.06
C TYR A 27 20.87 -0.15 -5.76
N PHE A 28 19.98 0.78 -6.09
CA PHE A 28 20.29 1.95 -6.91
C PHE A 28 19.66 3.21 -6.34
N LYS A 29 20.39 4.33 -6.45
CA LYS A 29 19.85 5.66 -6.21
C LYS A 29 19.06 6.11 -7.43
N LEU A 30 17.74 6.08 -7.36
CA LEU A 30 16.87 6.53 -8.45
C LEU A 30 16.71 8.07 -8.41
N ALA A 31 16.68 8.70 -9.57
CA ALA A 31 16.39 10.12 -9.73
C ALA A 31 14.93 10.31 -10.14
N TYR A 32 14.24 11.28 -9.51
CA TYR A 32 12.86 11.62 -9.83
C TYR A 32 12.81 12.92 -10.65
N SER A 33 12.09 12.90 -11.78
CA SER A 33 11.74 14.11 -12.53
C SER A 33 10.38 14.61 -12.08
N ASN A 34 10.29 15.91 -11.76
CA ASN A 34 9.03 16.57 -11.39
C ASN A 34 8.25 17.10 -12.59
N SER A 35 8.70 16.84 -13.83
CA SER A 35 7.95 17.19 -15.03
C SER A 35 6.84 16.17 -15.31
N VAL A 36 5.70 16.65 -15.82
CA VAL A 36 4.65 15.75 -16.31
C VAL A 36 5.18 15.07 -17.57
N GLN A 37 5.37 13.76 -17.51
CA GLN A 37 5.86 12.93 -18.62
C GLN A 37 4.91 11.78 -18.97
N MET A 38 3.88 11.55 -18.14
CA MET A 38 2.94 10.45 -18.28
C MET A 38 1.55 10.88 -17.81
N SER A 39 0.52 10.50 -18.56
CA SER A 39 -0.88 10.65 -18.20
C SER A 39 -1.51 9.26 -18.14
N TYR A 40 -2.36 9.02 -17.14
CA TYR A 40 -3.06 7.74 -16.98
C TYR A 40 -4.54 7.98 -16.71
N PHE A 41 -5.38 7.11 -17.27
CA PHE A 41 -6.82 7.22 -17.16
C PHE A 41 -7.32 6.65 -15.82
N MET A 42 -7.99 7.50 -15.04
CA MET A 42 -8.33 7.21 -13.65
C MET A 42 -9.74 6.59 -13.43
N GLU A 43 -10.55 6.44 -14.47
CA GLU A 43 -11.96 6.02 -14.38
C GLU A 43 -12.21 4.63 -14.96
N THR A 44 -11.39 3.64 -14.62
CA THR A 44 -11.68 2.24 -14.94
C THR A 44 -12.07 1.47 -13.68
N ASP A 45 -13.13 0.65 -13.78
CA ASP A 45 -13.63 -0.18 -12.68
C ASP A 45 -12.63 -1.26 -12.22
N ASN A 46 -11.58 -1.51 -13.01
CA ASN A 46 -10.55 -2.50 -12.76
C ASN A 46 -9.24 -1.94 -12.16
N GLN A 47 -9.25 -0.71 -11.64
CA GLN A 47 -8.08 -0.22 -10.91
C GLN A 47 -7.81 -1.05 -9.66
N ILE A 48 -6.54 -1.40 -9.45
CA ILE A 48 -6.03 -2.14 -8.29
C ILE A 48 -6.47 -1.51 -6.94
N THR A 49 -6.63 -0.19 -6.89
CA THR A 49 -7.13 0.54 -5.70
C THR A 49 -8.63 0.33 -5.43
N ARG A 50 -9.40 -0.07 -6.45
CA ARG A 50 -10.86 -0.24 -6.45
C ARG A 50 -11.29 -1.71 -6.54
N SER A 51 -10.43 -2.59 -7.04
CA SER A 51 -10.72 -4.02 -7.17
C SER A 51 -10.56 -4.77 -5.85
N LEU A 52 -11.39 -5.79 -5.68
CA LEU A 52 -11.27 -6.73 -4.57
C LEU A 52 -9.94 -7.49 -4.73
N ILE A 53 -9.07 -7.45 -3.71
CA ILE A 53 -7.84 -8.30 -3.65
C ILE A 53 -8.20 -9.78 -3.39
N VAL A 54 -9.42 -10.21 -3.70
CA VAL A 54 -9.84 -11.58 -3.52
C VAL A 54 -9.16 -12.40 -4.62
N ASN A 55 -8.43 -13.45 -4.22
CA ASN A 55 -7.65 -14.34 -5.09
C ASN A 55 -6.39 -13.73 -5.73
N LEU A 56 -5.94 -12.54 -5.31
CA LEU A 56 -4.65 -12.01 -5.76
C LEU A 56 -3.51 -12.42 -4.81
N GLN A 57 -2.36 -12.74 -5.39
CA GLN A 57 -1.13 -13.01 -4.66
C GLN A 57 -0.43 -11.70 -4.34
N VAL A 58 -0.40 -11.38 -3.04
CA VAL A 58 0.17 -10.13 -2.52
C VAL A 58 1.68 -10.27 -2.29
N PRO A 59 2.46 -9.18 -2.39
CA PRO A 59 3.89 -9.25 -2.16
C PRO A 59 4.20 -9.66 -0.72
N ASN A 60 5.16 -10.55 -0.55
CA ASN A 60 5.67 -10.90 0.78
C ASN A 60 6.71 -9.87 1.24
N TYR A 61 6.25 -8.83 1.95
CA TYR A 61 7.12 -7.77 2.47
C TYR A 61 8.12 -8.24 3.53
N ASP A 62 7.91 -9.41 4.14
CA ASP A 62 8.83 -9.95 5.14
C ASP A 62 10.21 -10.28 4.54
N LYS A 63 10.27 -10.50 3.21
CA LYS A 63 11.52 -10.69 2.45
C LYS A 63 12.50 -9.51 2.59
N TYR A 64 11.99 -8.33 2.94
CA TYR A 64 12.74 -7.08 2.98
C TYR A 64 13.05 -6.61 4.40
N GLU A 65 12.66 -7.35 5.44
CA GLU A 65 12.87 -6.95 6.84
C GLU A 65 14.37 -6.91 7.22
N ASP A 66 15.18 -7.81 6.65
CA ASP A 66 16.62 -7.79 6.90
C ASP A 66 17.30 -6.52 6.37
N TRP A 67 16.84 -6.00 5.22
CA TRP A 67 17.29 -4.73 4.68
C TRP A 67 16.83 -3.55 5.54
N ALA A 68 15.62 -3.66 6.09
CA ALA A 68 15.01 -2.63 6.93
C ALA A 68 15.72 -2.47 8.30
N LYS A 69 16.47 -3.47 8.77
CA LYS A 69 17.28 -3.37 10.01
C LYS A 69 18.31 -2.25 9.96
N LEU A 70 18.88 -2.00 8.77
CA LEU A 70 19.88 -0.95 8.55
C LEU A 70 19.29 0.30 7.88
N ASN A 71 18.01 0.26 7.49
CA ASN A 71 17.34 1.34 6.79
C ASN A 71 15.94 1.61 7.39
N PRO A 72 15.85 2.55 8.36
CA PRO A 72 14.59 2.91 9.00
C PRO A 72 13.52 3.46 8.04
N ASP A 73 13.93 4.15 6.98
CA ASP A 73 13.00 4.68 5.98
C ASP A 73 12.35 3.55 5.16
N LEU A 74 13.13 2.52 4.81
CA LEU A 74 12.59 1.31 4.21
C LEU A 74 11.61 0.64 5.16
N LYS A 75 11.92 0.55 6.47
CA LYS A 75 10.98 -0.01 7.44
C LYS A 75 9.66 0.76 7.47
N LYS A 76 9.72 2.10 7.48
CA LYS A 76 8.56 2.98 7.44
C LYS A 76 7.73 2.77 6.18
N GLN A 77 8.38 2.61 5.02
CA GLN A 77 7.71 2.29 3.76
C GLN A 77 7.03 0.91 3.79
N LEU A 78 7.72 -0.13 4.26
CA LEU A 78 7.15 -1.49 4.37
C LEU A 78 5.94 -1.50 5.30
N ASP A 79 6.00 -0.80 6.43
CA ASP A 79 4.88 -0.70 7.37
C ASP A 79 3.68 0.05 6.78
N PHE A 80 3.92 1.11 6.00
CA PHE A 80 2.87 1.78 5.24
C PHE A 80 2.21 0.87 4.20
N LEU A 81 3.00 0.10 3.44
CA LEU A 81 2.49 -0.85 2.46
C LEU A 81 1.65 -1.96 3.12
N ARG A 82 2.12 -2.50 4.25
CA ARG A 82 1.35 -3.45 5.07
C ARG A 82 0.05 -2.85 5.57
N TYR A 83 0.05 -1.59 6.00
CA TYR A 83 -1.18 -0.89 6.38
C TYR A 83 -2.18 -0.81 5.22
N VAL A 84 -1.73 -0.42 4.01
CA VAL A 84 -2.60 -0.33 2.83
C VAL A 84 -3.23 -1.69 2.53
N LEU A 85 -2.43 -2.75 2.55
CA LEU A 85 -2.88 -4.10 2.28
C LEU A 85 -3.82 -4.62 3.38
N ALA A 86 -3.50 -4.41 4.65
CA ALA A 86 -4.35 -4.77 5.78
C ALA A 86 -5.72 -4.07 5.71
N LYS A 87 -5.78 -2.79 5.33
CA LYS A 87 -7.04 -2.07 5.14
C LYS A 87 -7.92 -2.74 4.07
N ASN A 88 -7.33 -3.18 2.97
CA ASN A 88 -8.05 -3.87 1.90
C ASN A 88 -8.51 -5.27 2.32
N LEU A 89 -7.65 -6.06 2.99
CA LEU A 89 -8.01 -7.37 3.53
C LEU A 89 -9.15 -7.30 4.54
N LYS A 90 -9.20 -6.24 5.36
CA LYS A 90 -10.29 -6.02 6.32
C LYS A 90 -11.64 -5.81 5.64
N LYS A 91 -11.66 -5.25 4.42
CA LYS A 91 -12.87 -5.18 3.58
C LYS A 91 -13.25 -6.55 3.03
N ASN A 92 -12.28 -7.35 2.61
CA ASN A 92 -12.50 -8.68 2.06
C ASN A 92 -12.93 -9.71 3.12
N GLY A 93 -12.57 -9.50 4.39
CA GLY A 93 -12.94 -10.37 5.51
C GLY A 93 -11.96 -11.50 5.81
N ASP A 94 -10.81 -11.55 5.13
CA ASP A 94 -9.74 -12.52 5.40
C ASP A 94 -8.97 -12.13 6.68
N LYS A 95 -9.47 -12.62 7.82
CA LYS A 95 -8.90 -12.34 9.14
C LYS A 95 -7.54 -13.00 9.36
N ILE A 96 -7.25 -14.13 8.71
CA ILE A 96 -6.02 -14.89 8.92
C ILE A 96 -4.86 -14.14 8.28
N LEU A 97 -5.00 -13.79 6.99
CA LEU A 97 -3.99 -13.02 6.28
C LEU A 97 -3.85 -11.62 6.87
N TRP A 98 -4.97 -10.99 7.27
CA TRP A 98 -4.92 -9.69 7.95
C TRP A 98 -4.04 -9.72 9.21
N LYS A 99 -4.21 -10.72 10.09
CA LYS A 99 -3.38 -10.86 11.30
C LYS A 99 -1.90 -11.05 10.96
N LYS A 100 -1.61 -11.87 9.94
CA LYS A 100 -0.24 -12.11 9.47
C LYS A 100 0.43 -10.80 9.02
N ILE A 101 -0.28 -9.98 8.26
CA ILE A 101 0.25 -8.72 7.70
C ILE A 101 0.36 -7.62 8.74
N VAL A 102 -0.54 -7.55 9.71
CA VAL A 102 -0.51 -6.51 10.75
C VAL A 102 0.54 -6.80 11.82
N LYS A 103 0.81 -8.07 12.13
CA LYS A 103 1.75 -8.48 13.18
C LYS A 103 3.15 -7.81 13.10
N PRO A 104 3.82 -7.74 11.93
CA PRO A 104 5.16 -7.14 11.83
C PRO A 104 5.17 -5.61 11.73
N ILE A 105 4.01 -4.93 11.74
CA ILE A 105 3.94 -3.47 11.62
C ILE A 105 4.47 -2.82 12.91
N TYR A 106 5.45 -1.92 12.76
CA TYR A 106 5.81 -1.03 13.85
C TYR A 106 4.90 0.20 13.85
N PHE A 107 3.89 0.22 14.73
CA PHE A 107 2.83 1.24 14.70
C PHE A 107 3.34 2.69 14.81
N LYS A 108 4.51 2.94 15.41
CA LYS A 108 5.08 4.31 15.45
C LYS A 108 5.46 4.85 14.06
N ASN A 109 5.60 3.98 13.06
CA ASN A 109 5.83 4.37 11.67
C ASN A 109 4.55 4.83 10.95
N LEU A 110 3.39 4.60 11.56
CA LEU A 110 2.09 4.98 11.02
C LEU A 110 1.56 6.24 11.72
N ASN A 111 0.80 7.04 10.99
CA ASN A 111 0.08 8.15 11.60
C ASN A 111 -1.15 7.66 12.37
N TRP A 112 -1.63 8.47 13.31
CA TRP A 112 -2.75 8.09 14.17
C TRP A 112 -4.03 7.76 13.39
N LYS A 113 -4.28 8.40 12.24
CA LYS A 113 -5.44 8.14 11.37
C LYS A 113 -5.37 6.74 10.76
N GLN A 114 -4.18 6.32 10.32
CA GLN A 114 -3.90 4.99 9.78
C GLN A 114 -4.09 3.92 10.87
N ILE A 115 -3.56 4.18 12.06
CA ILE A 115 -3.74 3.29 13.23
C ILE A 115 -5.24 3.16 13.56
N ALA A 116 -5.97 4.27 13.66
CA ALA A 116 -7.40 4.25 13.92
C ALA A 116 -8.16 3.42 12.86
N LEU A 117 -7.85 3.62 11.57
CA LEU A 117 -8.45 2.85 10.47
C LEU A 117 -8.12 1.35 10.52
N LEU A 118 -7.00 0.93 11.13
CA LEU A 118 -6.70 -0.50 11.33
C LEU A 118 -7.61 -1.14 12.37
N TYR A 119 -8.06 -0.40 13.39
CA TYR A 119 -8.86 -0.96 14.48
C TYR A 119 -10.38 -0.90 14.23
N VAL A 120 -10.88 0.10 13.51
CA VAL A 120 -12.34 0.25 13.28
C VAL A 120 -12.97 -0.94 12.54
N PRO A 121 -14.17 -1.42 12.91
CA PRO A 121 -14.83 -2.55 12.25
C PRO A 121 -15.05 -2.35 10.75
N LYS A 122 -15.21 -3.46 10.00
CA LYS A 122 -15.47 -3.45 8.55
C LYS A 122 -16.67 -2.54 8.18
N CYS A 123 -17.75 -2.60 8.96
CA CYS A 123 -18.95 -1.77 8.72
C CYS A 123 -18.62 -0.27 8.73
N VAL A 124 -17.77 0.16 9.68
CA VAL A 124 -17.33 1.55 9.79
C VAL A 124 -16.44 1.93 8.62
N LEU A 125 -15.50 1.07 8.21
CA LEU A 125 -14.68 1.32 7.01
C LEU A 125 -15.52 1.54 5.76
N LEU A 126 -16.53 0.71 5.53
CA LEU A 126 -17.43 0.82 4.38
C LEU A 126 -18.27 2.09 4.45
N LEU A 127 -18.72 2.50 5.64
CA LEU A 127 -19.44 3.75 5.83
C LEU A 127 -18.55 4.96 5.50
N LEU A 128 -17.33 5.00 6.03
CA LEU A 128 -16.36 6.07 5.76
C LEU A 128 -16.06 6.20 4.27
N GLU A 129 -15.97 5.09 3.54
CA GLU A 129 -15.78 5.08 2.10
C GLU A 129 -16.99 5.65 1.33
N LYS A 130 -18.21 5.26 1.72
CA LYS A 130 -19.45 5.83 1.15
C LYS A 130 -19.53 7.34 1.39
N VAL A 131 -19.22 7.79 2.61
CA VAL A 131 -19.18 9.22 2.94
C VAL A 131 -18.13 9.95 2.10
N LYS A 132 -16.93 9.39 1.98
CA LYS A 132 -15.86 9.94 1.15
C LYS A 132 -16.28 10.08 -0.32
N LEU A 133 -16.91 9.06 -0.90
CA LEU A 133 -17.40 9.10 -2.27
C LEU A 133 -18.49 10.18 -2.45
N LYS A 134 -19.41 10.33 -1.49
CA LYS A 134 -20.42 11.41 -1.52
C LYS A 134 -19.77 12.79 -1.47
N LEU A 135 -18.73 12.98 -0.69
CA LEU A 135 -18.01 14.25 -0.60
C LEU A 135 -17.24 14.58 -1.88
N ILE A 136 -16.58 13.58 -2.48
CA ILE A 136 -15.92 13.74 -3.79
C ILE A 136 -16.92 14.14 -4.87
N LYS A 137 -18.10 13.51 -4.90
CA LYS A 137 -19.19 13.90 -5.82
C LYS A 137 -19.69 15.33 -5.61
N LYS A 138 -19.47 15.91 -4.43
CA LYS A 138 -19.77 17.31 -4.09
C LYS A 138 -18.57 18.25 -4.27
N GLY A 139 -17.47 17.79 -4.87
CA GLY A 139 -16.25 18.56 -5.10
C GLY A 139 -15.29 18.65 -3.91
N ILE A 140 -15.57 17.96 -2.78
CA ILE A 140 -14.74 18.00 -1.58
C ILE A 140 -13.82 16.77 -1.54
N LYS A 141 -12.52 16.98 -1.73
CA LYS A 141 -11.51 15.90 -1.72
C LYS A 141 -10.95 15.69 -0.31
N ILE A 142 -11.39 14.62 0.35
CA ILE A 142 -10.84 14.19 1.65
C ILE A 142 -9.81 13.08 1.44
N ALA A 143 -8.56 13.31 1.85
CA ALA A 143 -7.49 12.32 1.83
C ALA A 143 -7.02 11.96 3.25
N SER A 144 -6.91 10.66 3.53
CA SER A 144 -6.27 10.14 4.75
C SER A 144 -4.74 10.08 4.62
N TYR A 145 -4.21 10.40 3.44
CA TYR A 145 -2.80 10.43 3.10
C TYR A 145 -2.31 11.88 3.17
N SER A 146 -2.32 12.49 4.35
CA SER A 146 -1.45 13.66 4.57
C SER A 146 -0.27 13.18 5.39
N ASN A 147 0.92 13.20 4.77
CA ASN A 147 2.14 13.25 5.54
C ASN A 147 2.20 14.69 6.05
N ASN A 148 2.12 14.87 7.37
CA ASN A 148 2.72 16.07 7.93
C ASN A 148 4.23 15.88 7.72
N SER A 149 4.77 16.70 6.82
CA SER A 149 6.21 16.92 6.68
C SER A 149 6.78 17.44 8.00
#